data_AF-H8I4M5-F1
#
_entry.id   AF-H8I4M5-F1
#
_cell.length_a   1.000
_cell.length_b   1.000
_cell.length_c   1.000
_cell.angle_alpha   90.00
_cell.angle_beta   90.00
_cell.angle_gamma   90.00
#
_symmetry.space_group_name_H-M   'P 1'
#
loop_
_entity.id
_entity.type
_entity.pdbx_description
1 polymer ?
#
loop_
_entity_poly.entity_id
_entity_poly.type
_entity_poly.pdbx_seq_one_letter_code
_entity_poly.pdbx_strand_id
1 'polypeptide(L)'
;MCNTKCILFGAINLKKEEIEGKRIIEIGSLDVNGSLRPLLESYNPKEYIGVDIVKGPGVDKVCNVENLVEEFGENVFDVVISTELLEHVKDWRKAISNMKKICKEGGFILITTRSKGFRYHGYPYDFWRFEIGDMKNIFQDCEILALERDTSAPGVFIKAKKMNNFNEIDLSSYALYSIILNRKVKDIEEKDLKSFYFKFSFKRVVFKAFQKIATTVN
;
A
#
# COMPACT_ATOMS: atom_id res chain seq x y z
N MET A 1 7.85 0.67 1.48
CA MET A 1 8.71 1.88 1.34
C MET A 1 8.68 2.39 -0.10
N CYS A 2 8.27 3.66 -0.28
CA CYS A 2 8.22 4.37 -1.56
C CYS A 2 9.58 4.30 -2.28
N ASN A 3 9.63 4.21 -3.61
CA ASN A 3 10.88 4.25 -4.36
C ASN A 3 10.78 5.26 -5.50
N THR A 4 11.86 5.47 -6.25
CA THR A 4 11.87 6.42 -7.38
C THR A 4 10.79 6.10 -8.42
N LYS A 5 10.41 4.82 -8.61
CA LYS A 5 9.31 4.44 -9.51
C LYS A 5 7.94 4.81 -8.95
N CYS A 6 7.73 4.69 -7.64
CA CYS A 6 6.51 5.19 -6.99
C CYS A 6 6.36 6.71 -7.19
N ILE A 7 7.44 7.47 -6.95
CA ILE A 7 7.44 8.93 -7.15
C ILE A 7 7.17 9.29 -8.61
N LEU A 8 7.86 8.61 -9.55
CA LEU A 8 7.67 8.83 -10.98
C LEU A 8 6.24 8.50 -11.42
N PHE A 9 5.68 7.39 -10.93
CA PHE A 9 4.30 7.01 -11.21
C PHE A 9 3.31 8.09 -10.73
N GLY A 10 3.50 8.58 -9.51
CA GLY A 10 2.74 9.72 -8.96
C GLY A 10 2.88 10.97 -9.81
N ALA A 11 4.11 11.35 -10.17
CA ALA A 11 4.38 12.53 -10.99
C ALA A 11 3.75 12.47 -12.40
N ILE A 12 3.73 11.28 -13.01
CA ILE A 12 3.11 11.07 -14.31
C ILE A 12 1.59 11.11 -14.20
N ASN A 13 1.02 10.55 -13.13
CA ASN A 13 -0.40 10.26 -13.06
C ASN A 13 -1.21 11.24 -12.21
N LEU A 14 -0.62 12.07 -11.37
CA LEU A 14 -1.33 13.13 -10.62
C LEU A 14 -1.03 14.48 -11.25
N LYS A 15 -2.02 15.06 -11.92
CA LYS A 15 -1.88 16.32 -12.65
C LYS A 15 -2.12 17.51 -11.72
N LYS A 16 -1.50 18.66 -12.04
CA LYS A 16 -1.65 19.88 -11.23
C LYS A 16 -3.12 20.23 -11.01
N GLU A 17 -3.97 20.09 -12.02
CA GLU A 17 -5.40 20.42 -11.96
C GLU A 17 -6.20 19.49 -11.02
N GLU A 18 -5.68 18.29 -10.76
CA GLU A 18 -6.25 17.32 -9.83
C GLU A 18 -5.81 17.60 -8.38
N ILE A 19 -4.83 18.47 -8.18
CA ILE A 19 -4.17 18.76 -6.90
C ILE A 19 -4.43 20.18 -6.42
N GLU A 20 -4.37 21.17 -7.31
CA GLU A 20 -4.47 22.60 -6.99
C GLU A 20 -5.81 22.92 -6.31
N GLY A 21 -5.74 23.52 -5.11
CA GLY A 21 -6.93 23.82 -4.30
C GLY A 21 -7.72 22.60 -3.80
N LYS A 22 -7.17 21.39 -3.90
CA LYS A 22 -7.81 20.13 -3.48
C LYS A 22 -7.34 19.63 -2.12
N ARG A 23 -8.11 18.73 -1.51
CA ARG A 23 -7.74 18.05 -0.26
C ARG A 23 -7.16 16.68 -0.57
N ILE A 24 -5.98 16.41 -0.03
CA ILE A 24 -5.19 15.21 -0.37
C ILE A 24 -4.81 14.50 0.91
N ILE A 25 -4.92 13.17 0.90
CA ILE A 25 -4.40 12.32 1.96
C ILE A 25 -3.38 11.32 1.39
N GLU A 26 -2.23 11.20 2.06
CA GLU A 26 -1.25 10.13 1.84
C GLU A 26 -1.27 9.16 3.03
N ILE A 27 -1.57 7.89 2.77
CA ILE A 27 -1.61 6.82 3.77
C ILE A 27 -0.33 5.98 3.69
N GLY A 28 0.31 5.77 4.83
CA GLY A 28 1.67 5.22 4.88
C GLY A 28 2.71 6.27 4.53
N SER A 29 2.52 7.51 5.00
CA SER A 29 3.27 8.69 4.54
C SER A 29 4.65 8.85 5.18
N LEU A 30 5.07 7.93 6.04
CA LEU A 30 6.39 8.01 6.67
C LEU A 30 7.49 8.01 5.61
N ASP A 31 8.17 9.16 5.47
CA ASP A 31 9.26 9.32 4.52
C ASP A 31 10.52 8.65 5.06
N VAL A 32 10.91 7.56 4.40
CA VAL A 32 12.14 6.81 4.71
C VAL A 32 13.18 6.93 3.61
N ASN A 33 12.77 7.09 2.36
CA ASN A 33 13.65 7.03 1.20
C ASN A 33 13.12 7.86 0.02
N GLY A 34 12.31 8.87 0.31
CA GLY A 34 11.69 9.77 -0.65
C GLY A 34 10.17 9.77 -0.52
N SER A 35 9.58 10.92 -0.78
CA SER A 35 8.14 11.15 -0.73
C SER A 35 7.65 11.83 -2.00
N LEU A 36 6.39 11.56 -2.35
CA LEU A 36 5.68 12.27 -3.42
C LEU A 36 5.21 13.66 -2.95
N ARG A 37 5.13 13.88 -1.64
CA ARG A 37 4.63 15.10 -1.00
C ARG A 37 5.27 16.39 -1.51
N PRO A 38 6.61 16.54 -1.63
CA PRO A 38 7.19 17.81 -2.09
C PRO A 38 6.72 18.22 -3.50
N LEU A 39 6.53 17.25 -4.39
CA LEU A 39 6.01 17.51 -5.73
C LEU A 39 4.55 17.97 -5.66
N LEU A 40 3.72 17.27 -4.89
CA LEU A 40 2.28 17.58 -4.83
C LEU A 40 2.01 18.87 -4.06
N GLU A 41 2.79 19.19 -3.03
CA GLU A 41 2.70 20.49 -2.34
C GLU A 41 3.09 21.64 -3.29
N SER A 42 4.01 21.41 -4.24
CA SER A 42 4.36 22.42 -5.26
C SER A 42 3.21 22.76 -6.22
N TYR A 43 2.18 21.91 -6.29
CA TYR A 43 0.96 22.16 -7.05
C TYR A 43 -0.10 22.94 -6.25
N ASN A 44 0.23 23.40 -5.03
CA ASN A 44 -0.59 24.27 -4.19
C ASN A 44 -1.98 23.67 -3.83
N PRO A 45 -2.02 22.50 -3.17
CA PRO A 45 -3.27 21.93 -2.67
C PRO A 45 -3.88 22.80 -1.57
N LYS A 46 -5.19 22.68 -1.37
CA LYS A 46 -5.86 23.29 -0.22
C LYS A 46 -5.39 22.66 1.09
N GLU A 47 -5.17 21.35 1.06
CA GLU A 47 -4.72 20.56 2.21
C GLU A 47 -3.95 19.34 1.70
N TYR A 48 -2.82 19.04 2.34
CA TYR A 48 -2.11 17.78 2.19
C TYR A 48 -1.88 17.21 3.59
N ILE A 49 -2.45 16.03 3.87
CA ILE A 49 -2.28 15.34 5.15
C ILE A 49 -1.64 13.97 4.94
N GLY A 50 -0.50 13.74 5.58
CA GLY A 50 0.15 12.45 5.66
C GLY A 50 -0.25 11.71 6.94
N VAL A 51 -0.63 10.45 6.81
CA VAL A 51 -0.94 9.56 7.93
C VAL A 51 -0.11 8.29 7.91
N ASP A 52 0.27 7.84 9.09
CA ASP A 52 1.01 6.59 9.29
C ASP A 52 0.71 6.01 10.69
N ILE A 53 1.04 4.74 10.91
CA ILE A 53 0.97 4.10 12.23
C ILE A 53 2.10 4.54 13.17
N VAL A 54 3.16 5.16 12.64
CA VAL A 54 4.31 5.66 13.40
C VAL A 54 4.56 7.12 13.07
N LYS A 55 4.83 7.96 14.09
CA LYS A 55 5.21 9.36 13.88
C LYS A 55 6.60 9.46 13.24
N GLY A 56 6.76 10.37 12.28
CA GLY A 56 8.07 10.68 11.69
C GLY A 56 7.96 11.68 10.53
N PRO A 57 9.03 11.84 9.73
CA PRO A 57 9.01 12.70 8.55
C PRO A 57 7.85 12.36 7.61
N GLY A 58 7.13 13.38 7.12
CA GLY A 58 5.98 13.20 6.24
C GLY A 58 4.66 12.81 6.94
N VAL A 59 4.67 12.57 8.26
CA VAL A 59 3.48 12.16 9.03
C VAL A 59 2.92 13.32 9.85
N ASP A 60 1.77 13.84 9.46
CA ASP A 60 1.06 14.90 10.18
C ASP A 60 0.18 14.33 11.30
N LYS A 61 -0.38 13.13 11.09
CA LYS A 61 -1.23 12.44 12.07
C LYS A 61 -0.94 10.94 12.16
N VAL A 62 -0.82 10.44 13.38
CA VAL A 62 -0.75 8.99 13.60
C VAL A 62 -2.15 8.40 13.45
N CYS A 63 -2.36 7.60 12.41
CA CYS A 63 -3.64 6.97 12.10
C CYS A 63 -3.41 5.64 11.39
N ASN A 64 -4.10 4.59 11.84
CA ASN A 64 -4.12 3.31 11.13
C ASN A 64 -5.10 3.39 9.96
N VAL A 65 -4.72 2.85 8.80
CA VAL A 65 -5.57 2.74 7.61
C VAL A 65 -6.94 2.12 7.89
N GLU A 66 -7.03 1.23 8.89
CA GLU A 66 -8.28 0.62 9.33
C GLU A 66 -9.26 1.57 10.03
N ASN A 67 -8.81 2.75 10.45
CA ASN A 67 -9.59 3.74 11.20
C ASN A 67 -9.88 5.02 10.41
N LEU A 68 -9.52 5.08 9.11
CA LEU A 68 -9.62 6.32 8.31
C LEU A 68 -11.04 6.90 8.26
N VAL A 69 -12.06 6.05 8.13
CA VAL A 69 -13.46 6.51 8.04
C VAL A 69 -13.93 7.09 9.37
N GLU A 70 -13.57 6.46 10.49
CA GLU A 70 -13.88 6.98 11.83
C GLU A 70 -13.18 8.32 12.07
N GLU A 71 -11.94 8.46 11.62
CA GLU A 71 -11.11 9.63 11.83
C GLU A 71 -11.51 10.82 10.94
N PHE A 72 -11.77 10.58 9.65
CA PHE A 72 -11.93 11.65 8.67
C PHE A 72 -13.35 11.77 8.11
N GLY A 73 -14.20 10.76 8.29
CA GLY A 73 -15.50 10.64 7.62
C GLY A 73 -15.38 10.17 6.17
N GLU A 74 -16.53 9.96 5.53
CA GLU A 74 -16.62 9.52 4.13
C GLU A 74 -16.69 10.70 3.15
N ASN A 75 -16.23 10.49 1.91
CA ASN A 75 -16.30 11.46 0.81
C ASN A 75 -15.68 12.82 1.13
N VAL A 76 -14.46 12.82 1.69
CA VAL A 76 -13.81 14.03 2.21
C VAL A 76 -12.57 14.45 1.43
N PHE A 77 -11.82 13.52 0.84
CA PHE A 77 -10.60 13.79 0.09
C PHE A 77 -10.82 13.70 -1.41
N ASP A 78 -10.25 14.65 -2.15
CA ASP A 78 -10.29 14.67 -3.61
C ASP A 78 -9.26 13.71 -4.21
N VAL A 79 -8.14 13.47 -3.50
CA VAL A 79 -7.10 12.51 -3.88
C VAL A 79 -6.65 11.71 -2.67
N VAL A 80 -6.62 10.38 -2.82
CA VAL A 80 -6.16 9.40 -1.82
C VAL A 80 -4.94 8.69 -2.39
N ILE A 81 -3.82 8.72 -1.67
CA ILE A 81 -2.53 8.19 -2.10
C ILE A 81 -2.06 7.15 -1.10
N SER A 82 -1.51 6.04 -1.58
CA SER A 82 -0.83 5.05 -0.74
C SER A 82 0.35 4.45 -1.49
N THR A 83 1.57 4.63 -0.99
CA THR A 83 2.77 4.07 -1.64
C THR A 83 3.39 2.95 -0.81
N GLU A 84 3.40 1.73 -1.34
CA GLU A 84 4.08 0.56 -0.75
C GLU A 84 3.65 0.29 0.71
N LEU A 85 2.34 0.23 0.93
CA LEU A 85 1.70 -0.02 2.22
C LEU A 85 0.80 -1.26 2.22
N LEU A 86 0.01 -1.51 1.17
CA LEU A 86 -1.03 -2.56 1.21
C LEU A 86 -0.50 -3.95 1.50
N GLU A 87 0.71 -4.29 1.03
CA GLU A 87 1.38 -5.55 1.31
C GLU A 87 1.63 -5.78 2.81
N HIS A 88 1.70 -4.71 3.60
CA HIS A 88 1.96 -4.72 5.03
C HIS A 88 0.67 -4.75 5.87
N VAL A 89 -0.51 -4.59 5.26
CA VAL A 89 -1.80 -4.57 5.98
C VAL A 89 -2.44 -5.94 5.94
N LYS A 90 -2.68 -6.54 7.12
CA LYS A 90 -3.28 -7.88 7.21
C LYS A 90 -4.68 -7.89 6.61
N ASP A 91 -5.56 -6.98 7.04
CA ASP A 91 -6.89 -6.78 6.46
C ASP A 91 -6.84 -5.74 5.33
N TRP A 92 -6.23 -6.14 4.21
CA TRP A 92 -6.12 -5.31 3.02
C TRP A 92 -7.48 -4.93 2.43
N ARG A 93 -8.54 -5.72 2.65
CA ARG A 93 -9.89 -5.44 2.14
C ARG A 93 -10.48 -4.24 2.85
N LYS A 94 -10.44 -4.25 4.19
CA LYS A 94 -10.88 -3.11 5.01
C LYS A 94 -10.05 -1.87 4.71
N ALA A 95 -8.74 -2.02 4.52
CA ALA A 95 -7.87 -0.91 4.13
C ALA A 95 -8.31 -0.26 2.80
N ILE A 96 -8.52 -1.05 1.75
CA ILE A 96 -8.98 -0.55 0.46
C ILE A 96 -10.40 0.04 0.56
N SER A 97 -11.29 -0.60 1.32
CA SER A 97 -12.65 -0.08 1.54
C SER A 97 -12.63 1.29 2.20
N ASN A 98 -11.82 1.47 3.24
CA ASN A 98 -11.63 2.76 3.89
C ASN A 98 -11.05 3.80 2.94
N MET A 99 -10.03 3.46 2.14
CA MET A 99 -9.47 4.36 1.13
C MET A 99 -10.53 4.80 0.10
N LYS A 100 -11.36 3.87 -0.38
CA LYS A 100 -12.47 4.17 -1.30
C LYS A 100 -13.54 5.04 -0.63
N LYS A 101 -13.87 4.81 0.63
CA LYS A 101 -14.90 5.55 1.37
C LYS A 101 -14.51 6.98 1.69
N ILE A 102 -13.28 7.23 2.14
CA ILE A 102 -12.81 8.60 2.40
C ILE A 102 -12.60 9.41 1.11
N CYS A 103 -12.38 8.74 -0.02
CA CYS A 103 -12.30 9.37 -1.34
C CYS A 103 -13.69 9.90 -1.75
N LYS A 104 -13.76 11.15 -2.20
CA LYS A 104 -14.97 11.75 -2.78
C LYS A 104 -15.38 11.03 -4.07
N GLU A 105 -16.68 11.06 -4.36
CA GLU A 105 -17.14 10.75 -5.72
C GLU A 105 -16.46 11.68 -6.73
N GLY A 106 -16.01 11.12 -7.85
CA GLY A 106 -15.18 11.81 -8.84
C GLY A 106 -13.72 12.01 -8.43
N GLY A 107 -13.34 11.68 -7.20
CA GLY A 107 -11.97 11.75 -6.69
C GLY A 107 -11.07 10.61 -7.18
N PHE A 108 -9.77 10.76 -6.92
CA PHE A 108 -8.73 9.83 -7.40
C PHE A 108 -8.12 9.02 -6.28
N ILE A 109 -7.78 7.77 -6.59
CA ILE A 109 -7.08 6.84 -5.71
C ILE A 109 -5.82 6.39 -6.44
N LEU A 110 -4.65 6.66 -5.89
CA LEU A 110 -3.36 6.23 -6.41
C LEU A 110 -2.70 5.27 -5.42
N ILE A 111 -2.38 4.06 -5.88
CA ILE A 111 -1.76 3.04 -5.03
C ILE A 111 -0.56 2.42 -5.74
N THR A 112 0.51 2.22 -4.99
CA THR A 112 1.62 1.32 -5.36
C THR A 112 1.77 0.23 -4.32
N THR A 113 2.09 -0.99 -4.75
CA THR A 113 2.31 -2.14 -3.85
C THR A 113 3.19 -3.20 -4.50
N ARG A 114 3.56 -4.24 -3.73
CA ARG A 114 4.44 -5.33 -4.15
C ARG A 114 3.73 -6.50 -4.80
N SER A 115 4.43 -7.10 -5.77
CA SER A 115 3.93 -8.18 -6.61
C SER A 115 4.75 -9.47 -6.44
N LYS A 116 4.25 -10.59 -6.97
CA LYS A 116 4.90 -11.89 -6.74
C LYS A 116 6.33 -11.87 -7.27
N GLY A 117 7.26 -12.40 -6.47
CA GLY A 117 8.70 -12.32 -6.72
C GLY A 117 9.41 -11.25 -5.88
N PHE A 118 8.68 -10.28 -5.32
CA PHE A 118 9.27 -9.38 -4.33
C PHE A 118 9.48 -10.13 -3.01
N ARG A 119 10.72 -10.14 -2.52
CA ARG A 119 11.11 -10.85 -1.30
C ARG A 119 10.37 -10.33 -0.06
N TYR A 120 10.34 -11.13 0.99
CA TYR A 120 9.81 -10.71 2.28
C TYR A 120 10.63 -9.53 2.84
N HIS A 121 9.95 -8.48 3.31
CA HIS A 121 10.57 -7.28 3.86
C HIS A 121 9.68 -6.66 4.96
N GLY A 122 9.59 -7.33 6.11
CA GLY A 122 8.72 -6.88 7.21
C GLY A 122 9.02 -5.46 7.71
N TYR A 123 8.00 -4.60 7.68
CA TYR A 123 7.98 -3.27 8.30
C TYR A 123 6.57 -2.94 8.82
N PRO A 124 6.15 -3.38 10.03
CA PRO A 124 6.73 -4.47 10.83
C PRO A 124 6.38 -5.87 10.28
N TYR A 125 5.35 -5.96 9.43
CA TYR A 125 4.86 -7.21 8.85
C TYR A 125 4.82 -7.13 7.33
N ASP A 126 4.65 -8.24 6.63
CA ASP A 126 4.59 -8.29 5.17
C ASP A 126 3.80 -9.55 4.77
N PHE A 127 2.64 -9.38 4.18
CA PHE A 127 1.59 -10.39 4.06
C PHE A 127 1.28 -10.75 2.61
N TRP A 128 1.16 -9.76 1.73
CA TRP A 128 0.43 -9.92 0.47
C TRP A 128 1.26 -9.57 -0.77
N ARG A 129 0.95 -10.20 -1.91
CA ARG A 129 1.47 -9.82 -3.22
C ARG A 129 0.31 -9.64 -4.19
N PHE A 130 0.23 -8.46 -4.80
CA PHE A 130 -0.82 -8.08 -5.73
C PHE A 130 -0.31 -8.21 -7.18
N GLU A 131 -1.11 -8.82 -8.04
CA GLU A 131 -0.87 -8.82 -9.49
C GLU A 131 -1.81 -7.84 -10.20
N ILE A 132 -1.51 -7.53 -11.47
CA ILE A 132 -2.34 -6.67 -12.33
C ILE A 132 -3.80 -7.15 -12.36
N GLY A 133 -4.02 -8.46 -12.47
CA GLY A 133 -5.36 -9.04 -12.46
C GLY A 133 -6.06 -8.89 -11.11
N ASP A 134 -5.32 -8.87 -10.01
CA ASP A 134 -5.90 -8.65 -8.68
C ASP A 134 -6.38 -7.19 -8.56
N MET A 135 -5.52 -6.23 -8.90
CA MET A 135 -5.86 -4.81 -8.87
C MET A 135 -7.01 -4.45 -9.82
N LYS A 136 -7.08 -5.08 -11.00
CA LYS A 136 -8.20 -4.90 -11.93
C LYS A 136 -9.54 -5.35 -11.32
N ASN A 137 -9.57 -6.49 -10.64
CA ASN A 137 -10.80 -7.00 -10.02
C ASN A 137 -11.18 -6.20 -8.76
N ILE A 138 -10.19 -5.80 -7.96
CA ILE A 138 -10.39 -5.04 -6.72
C ILE A 138 -10.93 -3.63 -7.00
N PHE A 139 -10.56 -3.02 -8.13
CA PHE A 139 -10.98 -1.67 -8.52
C PHE A 139 -11.98 -1.67 -9.68
N GLN A 140 -12.73 -2.77 -9.91
CA GLN A 140 -13.72 -2.83 -10.99
C GLN A 140 -14.96 -1.94 -10.74
N ASP A 141 -15.15 -1.47 -9.51
CA ASP A 141 -16.13 -0.45 -9.09
C ASP A 141 -15.62 0.99 -9.29
N CYS A 142 -14.41 1.16 -9.82
CA CYS A 142 -13.81 2.44 -10.18
C CYS A 142 -13.48 2.48 -11.68
N GLU A 143 -13.30 3.68 -12.21
CA GLU A 143 -12.67 3.85 -13.53
C GLU A 143 -11.15 3.75 -13.36
N ILE A 144 -10.54 2.70 -13.93
CA ILE A 144 -9.09 2.51 -13.90
C ILE A 144 -8.45 3.38 -14.99
N LEU A 145 -7.67 4.38 -14.58
CA LEU A 145 -7.03 5.35 -15.46
C LEU A 145 -5.58 4.97 -15.81
N ALA A 146 -4.89 4.31 -14.88
CA ALA A 146 -3.57 3.73 -15.12
C ALA A 146 -3.44 2.44 -14.31
N LEU A 147 -2.85 1.40 -14.92
CA LEU A 147 -2.56 0.13 -14.27
C LEU A 147 -1.34 -0.51 -14.92
N GLU A 148 -0.22 -0.53 -14.19
CA GLU A 148 1.07 -0.96 -14.73
C GLU A 148 1.89 -1.75 -13.71
N ARG A 149 2.87 -2.51 -14.22
CA ARG A 149 3.85 -3.20 -13.39
C ARG A 149 5.00 -2.25 -13.07
N ASP A 150 5.53 -2.34 -11.85
CA ASP A 150 6.81 -1.72 -11.53
C ASP A 150 7.91 -2.39 -12.39
N THR A 151 8.64 -1.57 -13.14
CA THR A 151 9.71 -2.01 -14.04
C THR A 151 11.05 -2.19 -13.34
N SER A 152 11.18 -1.71 -12.10
CA SER A 152 12.41 -1.79 -11.30
C SER A 152 12.44 -2.97 -10.34
N ALA A 153 11.28 -3.40 -9.85
CA ALA A 153 11.12 -4.53 -8.95
C ALA A 153 9.70 -5.11 -9.09
N PRO A 154 9.42 -6.34 -8.64
CA PRO A 154 8.06 -6.87 -8.70
C PRO A 154 7.08 -6.03 -7.88
N GLY A 155 6.22 -5.28 -8.58
CA GLY A 155 5.22 -4.38 -8.01
C GLY A 155 4.11 -4.09 -9.02
N VAL A 156 2.99 -3.55 -8.52
CA VAL A 156 1.86 -3.12 -9.32
C VAL A 156 1.41 -1.75 -8.86
N PHE A 157 1.20 -0.85 -9.82
CA PHE A 157 0.79 0.52 -9.61
C PHE A 157 -0.56 0.76 -10.27
N ILE A 158 -1.44 1.50 -9.59
CA ILE A 158 -2.76 1.85 -10.09
C ILE A 158 -3.07 3.33 -9.82
N LYS A 159 -3.72 3.97 -10.78
CA LYS A 159 -4.56 5.15 -10.55
C LYS A 159 -5.98 4.80 -10.97
N ALA A 160 -6.92 5.00 -10.07
CA ALA A 160 -8.34 4.81 -10.32
C ALA A 160 -9.14 6.06 -9.91
N LYS A 161 -10.28 6.28 -10.54
CA LYS A 161 -11.23 7.34 -10.21
C LYS A 161 -12.49 6.72 -9.62
N LYS A 162 -12.92 7.21 -8.46
CA LYS A 162 -14.18 6.79 -7.84
C LYS A 162 -15.34 7.36 -8.66
N MET A 163 -16.23 6.50 -9.13
CA MET A 163 -17.35 6.91 -9.98
C MET A 163 -18.47 7.57 -9.16
N ASN A 164 -19.32 8.34 -9.83
CA ASN A 164 -20.58 8.81 -9.24
C ASN A 164 -21.51 7.61 -8.99
N ASN A 165 -22.31 7.65 -7.92
CA ASN A 165 -23.13 6.51 -7.46
C ASN A 165 -22.27 5.28 -7.14
N PHE A 166 -21.16 5.50 -6.44
CA PHE A 166 -20.22 4.45 -6.08
C PHE A 166 -20.92 3.31 -5.33
N ASN A 167 -20.82 2.10 -5.86
CA ASN A 167 -21.29 0.88 -5.21
C ASN A 167 -20.10 -0.07 -5.04
N GLU A 168 -19.67 -0.23 -3.79
CA GLU A 168 -18.48 -1.02 -3.48
C GLU A 168 -18.70 -2.50 -3.81
N ILE A 169 -17.75 -3.10 -4.52
CA ILE A 169 -17.77 -4.54 -4.76
C ILE A 169 -17.54 -5.34 -3.46
N ASP A 170 -18.21 -6.48 -3.33
CA ASP A 170 -17.91 -7.40 -2.23
C ASP A 170 -16.61 -8.19 -2.51
N LEU A 171 -15.60 -7.96 -1.67
CA LEU A 171 -14.31 -8.65 -1.72
C LEU A 171 -14.17 -9.75 -0.67
N SER A 172 -15.18 -10.03 0.14
CA SER A 172 -15.14 -11.00 1.25
C SER A 172 -14.61 -12.38 0.85
N SER A 173 -14.91 -12.81 -0.39
CA SER A 173 -14.48 -14.10 -0.93
C SER A 173 -13.16 -14.05 -1.73
N TYR A 174 -12.60 -12.87 -1.97
CA TYR A 174 -11.48 -12.67 -2.90
C TYR A 174 -10.15 -13.18 -2.33
N ALA A 175 -9.52 -14.17 -2.95
CA ALA A 175 -8.24 -14.71 -2.46
C ALA A 175 -7.02 -14.00 -3.08
N LEU A 176 -6.05 -13.61 -2.24
CA LEU A 176 -4.83 -12.93 -2.64
C LEU A 176 -3.60 -13.79 -2.31
N TYR A 177 -2.49 -13.59 -3.04
CA TYR A 177 -1.26 -14.33 -2.77
C TYR A 177 -0.65 -13.88 -1.45
N SER A 178 -0.49 -14.81 -0.51
CA SER A 178 0.21 -14.56 0.75
C SER A 178 1.67 -14.96 0.63
N ILE A 179 2.60 -14.06 0.98
CA ILE A 179 4.02 -14.41 1.09
C ILE A 179 4.30 -15.28 2.32
N ILE A 180 3.48 -15.17 3.36
CA ILE A 180 3.56 -15.97 4.59
C ILE A 180 3.26 -17.45 4.28
N LEU A 181 2.21 -17.71 3.50
CA LEU A 181 1.74 -19.05 3.18
C LEU A 181 2.21 -19.57 1.81
N ASN A 182 2.83 -18.71 1.01
CA ASN A 182 3.33 -19.00 -0.34
C ASN A 182 2.26 -19.59 -1.29
N ARG A 183 1.00 -19.14 -1.15
CA ARG A 183 -0.16 -19.54 -1.95
C ARG A 183 -1.27 -18.48 -1.88
N LYS A 184 -2.27 -18.56 -2.78
CA LYS A 184 -3.48 -17.73 -2.67
C LYS A 184 -4.35 -18.20 -1.51
N VAL A 185 -4.75 -17.28 -0.65
CA VAL A 185 -5.65 -17.51 0.48
C VAL A 185 -6.61 -16.33 0.66
N LYS A 186 -7.74 -16.57 1.32
CA LYS A 186 -8.64 -15.49 1.71
C LYS A 186 -8.08 -14.72 2.89
N ASP A 187 -7.67 -15.45 3.93
CA ASP A 187 -7.25 -14.88 5.21
C ASP A 187 -5.97 -15.55 5.71
N ILE A 188 -5.25 -14.85 6.59
CA ILE A 188 -4.07 -15.36 7.28
C ILE A 188 -4.43 -15.49 8.77
N GLU A 189 -4.44 -16.71 9.29
CA GLU A 189 -4.77 -16.96 10.69
C GLU A 189 -3.55 -16.71 11.60
N GLU A 190 -3.78 -16.56 12.91
CA GLU A 190 -2.68 -16.41 13.87
C GLU A 190 -1.72 -17.61 13.88
N LYS A 191 -2.24 -18.83 13.68
CA LYS A 191 -1.43 -20.05 13.61
C LYS A 191 -0.45 -20.01 12.44
N ASP A 192 -0.85 -19.40 11.32
CA ASP A 192 -0.01 -19.26 10.13
C ASP A 192 1.15 -18.32 10.40
N LEU A 193 0.88 -17.21 11.09
CA LEU A 193 1.90 -16.24 11.51
C LEU A 193 2.89 -16.88 12.48
N LYS A 194 2.41 -17.54 13.54
CA LYS A 194 3.27 -18.23 14.51
C LYS A 194 4.18 -19.25 13.83
N SER A 195 3.62 -20.06 12.93
CA SER A 195 4.37 -21.06 12.15
C SER A 195 5.43 -20.42 11.26
N PHE A 196 5.08 -19.34 10.56
CA PHE A 196 6.00 -18.61 9.69
C PHE A 196 7.16 -18.00 10.48
N TYR A 197 6.88 -17.23 11.54
CA TYR A 197 7.91 -16.58 12.34
C TYR A 197 8.81 -17.59 13.06
N PHE A 198 8.27 -18.72 13.52
CA PHE A 198 9.07 -19.81 14.08
C PHE A 198 10.06 -20.34 13.04
N LYS A 199 9.59 -20.68 11.83
CA LYS A 199 10.45 -21.18 10.73
C LYS A 199 11.45 -20.12 10.26
N PHE A 200 11.03 -18.86 10.18
CA PHE A 200 11.86 -17.75 9.72
C PHE A 200 13.00 -17.46 10.70
N SER A 201 12.70 -17.39 12.00
CA SER A 201 13.70 -17.24 13.06
C SER A 201 14.65 -18.43 13.11
N PHE A 202 14.15 -19.66 13.00
CA PHE A 202 14.97 -20.86 12.96
C PHE A 202 15.95 -20.88 11.77
N LYS A 203 15.46 -20.56 10.55
CA LYS A 203 16.33 -20.43 9.37
C LYS A 203 17.43 -19.38 9.55
N ARG A 204 17.12 -18.23 10.18
CA ARG A 204 18.12 -17.19 10.49
C ARG A 204 19.18 -17.67 11.48
N VAL A 205 18.79 -18.39 12.52
CA VAL A 205 19.74 -18.96 13.51
C VAL A 205 20.65 -19.98 12.84
N VAL A 206 20.09 -20.91 12.08
CA VAL A 206 20.84 -21.95 11.35
C VAL A 206 21.80 -21.31 10.34
N PHE A 207 21.35 -20.34 9.56
CA PHE A 207 22.19 -19.63 8.60
C PHE A 207 23.36 -18.88 9.27
N LYS A 208 23.12 -18.20 10.40
CA LYS A 208 24.19 -17.57 11.20
C LYS A 208 25.19 -18.59 11.74
N ALA A 209 24.73 -19.77 12.19
CA ALA A 209 25.59 -20.83 12.67
C ALA A 209 26.50 -21.39 11.55
N PHE A 210 25.95 -21.61 10.36
CA PHE A 210 26.74 -22.04 9.19
C PHE A 210 27.76 -20.99 8.74
N GLN A 211 27.41 -19.70 8.74
CA GLN A 211 28.39 -18.64 8.46
C GLN A 211 29.53 -18.63 9.49
N LYS A 212 29.21 -18.80 10.78
CA LYS A 212 30.22 -18.84 11.85
C LYS A 212 31.18 -20.03 11.71
N ILE A 213 30.66 -21.21 11.32
CA ILE A 213 31.49 -22.39 11.05
C ILE A 213 32.39 -22.14 9.83
N ALA A 214 31.84 -21.58 8.73
CA ALA A 214 32.61 -21.28 7.52
C ALA A 214 33.74 -20.26 7.75
N THR A 215 33.59 -19.32 8.70
CA THR A 215 34.63 -18.36 9.07
C THR A 215 35.68 -18.89 10.06
N THR A 216 35.48 -20.08 10.64
CA THR A 216 36.42 -20.67 11.62
C THR A 216 37.34 -21.73 10.99
N VAL A 217 37.15 -22.03 9.70
CA VAL A 217 37.92 -23.05 8.94
C VAL A 217 38.86 -22.40 7.91
N ASN A 218 39.09 -21.08 8.00
CA ASN A 218 40.13 -20.33 7.30
C ASN A 218 41.03 -19.63 8.32
#